data_AF-A0A1H6SUN8-F1
#
_entry.id   AF-A0A1H6SUN8-F1
#
_cell.length_a   1.000
_cell.length_b   1.000
_cell.length_c   1.000
_cell.angle_alpha   90.00
_cell.angle_beta   90.00
_cell.angle_gamma   90.00
#
_symmetry.space_group_name_H-M   'P 1'
#
loop_
_entity.id
_entity.type
_entity.pdbx_description
1 polymer ?
#
loop_
_entity_poly.entity_id
_entity_poly.type
_entity_poly.pdbx_seq_one_letter_code
_entity_poly.pdbx_strand_id
1 'polypeptide(L)'
;MNEPTAEGRRRYPHTHGYFPDPEQIEAAPDRELPCTCTNGCPSRCAGECGCKACEQAFAEFCDVAGFYGPGEFDEAAALSAYREVHVHGGVPGGTDA
;
A
#
# COMPACT_ATOMS: atom_id res chain seq x y z
N MET A 1 5.82 20.47 -5.18
CA MET A 1 4.42 20.05 -5.25
C MET A 1 4.42 18.64 -5.78
N ASN A 2 4.06 17.64 -4.96
CA ASN A 2 3.92 16.26 -5.43
C ASN A 2 2.43 15.99 -5.55
N GLU A 3 1.83 16.46 -6.64
CA GLU A 3 0.46 16.08 -6.95
C GLU A 3 0.39 14.58 -7.27
N PRO A 4 -0.69 13.90 -6.88
CA PRO A 4 -0.92 12.52 -7.27
C PRO A 4 -0.97 12.39 -8.79
N THR A 5 -0.37 11.33 -9.32
CA THR A 5 -0.48 11.01 -10.75
C THR A 5 -1.86 10.43 -11.05
N ALA A 6 -2.20 10.29 -12.35
CA ALA A 6 -3.43 9.60 -12.74
C ALA A 6 -3.47 8.13 -12.28
N GLU A 7 -2.32 7.47 -12.18
CA GLU A 7 -2.22 6.10 -11.68
C GLU A 7 -2.31 6.07 -10.14
N GLY A 8 -1.70 7.04 -9.44
CA GLY A 8 -1.87 7.18 -8.00
C GLY A 8 -3.33 7.40 -7.59
N ARG A 9 -4.07 8.22 -8.35
CA ARG A 9 -5.52 8.39 -8.19
C ARG A 9 -6.32 7.12 -8.48
N ARG A 10 -5.87 6.24 -9.38
CA ARG A 10 -6.54 4.95 -9.61
C ARG A 10 -6.37 4.00 -8.43
N ARG A 11 -5.21 4.04 -7.77
CA ARG A 11 -4.87 3.19 -6.61
C ARG A 11 -5.54 3.66 -5.33
N TYR A 12 -5.56 4.98 -5.14
CA TYR A 12 -6.13 5.64 -3.98
C TYR A 12 -7.20 6.64 -4.44
N PRO A 13 -8.37 6.17 -4.90
CA PRO A 13 -9.37 7.01 -5.55
C PRO A 13 -10.00 8.07 -4.66
N HIS A 14 -10.03 7.82 -3.35
CA HIS A 14 -10.69 8.74 -2.42
C HIS A 14 -9.71 9.67 -1.71
N THR A 15 -8.51 9.17 -1.43
CA THR A 15 -7.50 9.88 -0.62
C THR A 15 -6.38 10.46 -1.48
N HIS A 16 -6.27 10.06 -2.75
CA HIS A 16 -5.18 10.40 -3.67
C HIS A 16 -3.75 10.13 -3.14
N GLY A 17 -3.67 9.31 -2.10
CA GLY A 17 -2.49 9.05 -1.30
C GLY A 17 -2.80 7.92 -0.31
N TYR A 18 -1.81 7.47 0.44
CA TYR A 18 -2.09 6.45 1.45
C TYR A 18 -2.82 7.07 2.65
N PHE A 19 -3.90 6.42 3.10
CA PHE A 19 -4.60 6.83 4.31
C PHE A 19 -4.93 5.57 5.13
N PRO A 20 -4.41 5.46 6.37
CA PRO A 20 -4.54 4.25 7.18
C PRO A 20 -5.93 4.09 7.83
N ASP A 21 -6.73 5.17 7.88
CA ASP A 21 -8.04 5.12 8.53
C ASP A 21 -9.19 5.00 7.49
N PRO A 22 -9.74 3.79 7.30
CA PRO A 22 -10.80 3.55 6.33
C PRO A 22 -12.15 4.17 6.71
N GLU A 23 -12.35 4.61 7.97
CA GLU A 23 -13.57 5.32 8.38
C GLU A 23 -13.62 6.74 7.80
N GLN A 24 -12.47 7.23 7.33
CA GLN A 24 -12.29 8.52 6.66
C GLN A 24 -12.09 8.36 5.15
N ILE A 25 -12.65 7.32 4.53
CA ILE A 25 -12.59 7.15 3.07
C ILE A 25 -13.14 8.38 2.32
N GLU A 26 -14.03 9.19 2.89
CA GLU A 26 -14.47 10.47 2.28
C GLU A 26 -13.70 11.71 2.76
N ALA A 27 -12.60 11.55 3.49
CA ALA A 27 -11.76 12.66 3.90
C ALA A 27 -11.04 13.31 2.71
N ALA A 28 -10.70 14.58 2.87
CA ALA A 28 -9.97 15.34 1.87
C ALA A 28 -8.68 14.61 1.43
N PRO A 29 -8.20 14.83 0.19
CA PRO A 29 -6.98 14.19 -0.30
C PRO A 29 -5.81 14.32 0.67
N ASP A 30 -5.15 13.21 0.99
CA ASP A 30 -3.92 13.21 1.75
C ASP A 30 -2.82 13.87 0.91
N ARG A 31 -2.39 15.06 1.35
CA ARG A 31 -1.36 15.85 0.68
C ARG A 31 0.05 15.56 1.22
N GLU A 32 0.16 14.82 2.32
CA GLU A 32 1.42 14.47 2.96
C GLU A 32 2.01 13.20 2.32
N LEU A 33 1.16 12.25 1.93
CA LEU A 33 1.55 11.01 1.27
C LEU A 33 0.93 10.84 -0.13
N PRO A 34 1.21 11.73 -1.10
CA PRO A 34 0.66 11.61 -2.43
C PRO A 34 1.22 10.37 -3.16
N CYS A 35 0.35 9.67 -3.89
CA CYS A 35 0.82 8.57 -4.73
C CYS A 35 1.31 9.08 -6.09
N THR A 36 2.61 8.89 -6.38
CA THR A 36 3.29 9.36 -7.59
C THR A 36 3.59 8.24 -8.58
N CYS A 37 3.01 7.05 -8.40
CA CYS A 37 3.23 5.91 -9.29
C CYS A 37 2.87 6.24 -10.75
N THR A 38 3.57 5.63 -11.71
CA THR A 38 3.20 5.73 -13.13
C THR A 38 2.74 4.35 -13.63
N ASN A 39 2.28 4.26 -14.89
CA ASN A 39 1.91 2.97 -15.49
C ASN A 39 3.07 1.95 -15.53
N GLY A 40 4.32 2.39 -15.32
CA GLY A 40 5.47 1.48 -15.20
C GLY A 40 5.63 0.86 -13.80
N CYS A 41 4.85 1.28 -12.81
CA CYS A 41 4.92 0.73 -11.46
C CYS A 41 4.07 -0.55 -11.34
N PRO A 42 4.50 -1.56 -10.57
CA PRO A 42 3.68 -2.75 -10.27
C PRO A 42 2.34 -2.35 -9.65
N SER A 43 1.26 -3.11 -9.90
CA SER A 43 -0.09 -2.80 -9.37
C SER A 43 -0.13 -2.62 -7.85
N ARG A 44 0.75 -3.31 -7.12
CA ARG A 44 1.06 -3.07 -5.71
C ARG A 44 2.52 -2.70 -5.58
N CYS A 45 2.80 -1.42 -5.84
CA CYS A 45 4.12 -0.85 -5.65
C CYS A 45 4.41 -0.79 -4.15
N ALA A 46 5.60 -1.19 -3.75
CA ALA A 46 6.05 -1.14 -2.35
C ALA A 46 6.91 0.11 -2.05
N GLY A 47 6.81 1.14 -2.89
CA GLY A 47 7.68 2.32 -2.82
C GLY A 47 8.93 2.24 -3.69
N GLU A 48 9.07 1.19 -4.52
CA GLU A 48 10.22 0.97 -5.43
C GLU A 48 10.48 2.15 -6.39
N CYS A 49 9.44 2.93 -6.71
CA CYS A 49 9.55 4.14 -7.53
C CYS A 49 9.85 5.42 -6.73
N GLY A 50 10.08 5.32 -5.42
CA GLY A 50 10.25 6.44 -4.48
C GLY A 50 8.93 7.02 -3.95
N CYS A 51 7.79 6.35 -4.18
CA CYS A 51 6.49 6.82 -3.74
C CYS A 51 6.22 6.48 -2.26
N LYS A 52 6.13 7.53 -1.42
CA LYS A 52 5.87 7.38 0.02
C LYS A 52 4.51 6.79 0.38
N ALA A 53 3.48 7.02 -0.43
CA ALA A 53 2.17 6.37 -0.24
C ALA A 53 2.29 4.85 -0.31
N CYS A 54 2.99 4.35 -1.33
CA CYS A 54 3.15 2.93 -1.59
C CYS A 54 4.10 2.27 -0.58
N GLU A 55 5.14 2.99 -0.13
CA GLU A 55 6.01 2.58 0.97
C GLU A 55 5.22 2.38 2.26
N GLN A 56 4.37 3.35 2.62
CA GLN A 56 3.53 3.26 3.83
C GLN A 56 2.52 2.11 3.73
N ALA A 57 1.88 1.94 2.57
CA ALA A 57 0.96 0.83 2.32
C ALA A 57 1.62 -0.54 2.43
N PHE A 58 2.90 -0.64 2.04
CA PHE A 58 3.67 -1.86 2.19
C PHE A 58 4.10 -2.10 3.64
N ALA A 59 4.51 -1.04 4.35
CA ALA A 59 4.87 -1.12 5.76
C ALA A 59 3.69 -1.59 6.61
N GLU A 60 2.49 -1.04 6.40
CA GLU A 60 1.30 -1.50 7.13
C GLU A 60 0.93 -2.95 6.79
N PHE A 61 1.06 -3.35 5.52
CA PHE A 61 0.90 -4.76 5.16
C PHE A 61 1.90 -5.65 5.91
N CYS A 62 3.17 -5.26 5.97
CA CYS A 62 4.21 -6.02 6.66
C CYS A 62 3.92 -6.15 8.15
N ASP A 63 3.41 -5.09 8.78
CA ASP A 63 3.00 -5.08 10.18
C ASP A 63 1.81 -6.04 10.42
N VAL A 64 0.73 -5.86 9.66
CA VAL A 64 -0.50 -6.67 9.78
C VAL A 64 -0.26 -8.14 9.45
N ALA A 65 0.58 -8.45 8.45
CA ALA A 65 0.92 -9.81 8.06
C ALA A 65 2.02 -10.44 8.95
N GLY A 66 2.54 -9.70 9.94
CA GLY A 66 3.51 -10.22 10.90
C GLY A 66 4.92 -10.41 10.35
N PHE A 67 5.27 -9.74 9.24
CA PHE A 67 6.65 -9.71 8.73
C PHE A 67 7.57 -8.91 9.66
N TYR A 68 7.04 -7.95 10.40
CA TYR A 68 7.75 -7.30 11.49
C TYR A 68 7.57 -8.11 12.78
N GLY A 69 8.51 -9.02 13.04
CA GLY A 69 8.52 -9.88 14.23
C GLY A 69 9.93 -10.11 14.76
N PRO A 70 10.08 -10.86 15.87
CA PRO A 70 11.39 -11.27 16.37
C PRO A 70 12.04 -12.24 15.38
N GLY A 71 12.82 -11.69 14.45
CA GLY A 71 13.44 -12.40 13.35
C GLY A 71 14.06 -11.43 12.34
N GLU A 72 14.68 -11.99 11.30
CA GLU A 72 15.15 -11.21 10.15
C GLU A 72 13.95 -10.89 9.25
N PHE A 73 13.85 -9.63 8.80
CA PHE A 73 12.83 -9.23 7.82
C PHE A 73 13.23 -9.75 6.44
N ASP A 74 12.49 -10.74 5.95
CA ASP A 74 12.60 -11.21 4.56
C ASP A 74 11.78 -10.30 3.64
N GLU A 75 12.43 -9.24 3.16
CA GLU A 75 11.83 -8.26 2.25
C GLU A 75 11.35 -8.92 0.94
N ALA A 76 12.04 -9.93 0.43
CA ALA A 76 11.67 -10.58 -0.82
C ALA A 76 10.37 -11.39 -0.65
N ALA A 77 10.24 -12.12 0.47
CA ALA A 77 9.01 -12.83 0.81
C ALA A 77 7.85 -11.84 1.04
N ALA A 78 8.09 -10.74 1.76
CA ALA A 78 7.09 -9.70 1.99
C ALA A 78 6.62 -9.05 0.68
N LEU A 79 7.54 -8.70 -0.22
CA LEU A 79 7.22 -8.14 -1.53
C LEU A 79 6.41 -9.12 -2.39
N SER A 80 6.78 -10.41 -2.38
CA SER A 80 6.03 -11.44 -3.10
C SER A 80 4.60 -11.54 -2.59
N ALA A 81 4.44 -11.69 -1.27
CA ALA A 81 3.12 -11.77 -0.63
C ALA A 81 2.28 -10.50 -0.88
N TYR A 82 2.89 -9.32 -0.77
CA TYR A 82 2.22 -8.05 -1.02
C TYR A 82 1.69 -7.95 -2.45
N ARG A 83 2.42 -8.48 -3.44
CA ARG A 83 2.02 -8.46 -4.86
C ARG A 83 0.93 -9.49 -5.17
N GLU A 84 0.87 -10.58 -4.42
CA GLU A 84 -0.14 -11.63 -4.59
C GLU A 84 -1.53 -11.21 -4.11
N VAL A 85 -1.64 -10.31 -3.13
CA VAL A 85 -2.93 -9.78 -2.65
C VAL A 85 -3.59 -8.93 -3.75
N HIS A 86 -4.35 -9.58 -4.64
CA HIS A 86 -5.09 -8.93 -5.72
C HIS A 86 -6.20 -8.01 -5.18
N VAL A 87 -6.54 -7.00 -5.98
CA VAL A 87 -7.42 -5.82 -5.70
C VAL A 87 -8.85 -6.15 -5.23
N HIS A 88 -9.19 -7.40 -4.93
CA HIS A 88 -10.48 -7.80 -4.39
C HIS A 88 -10.35 -8.63 -3.10
N GLY A 89 -10.21 -7.93 -1.97
CA GLY A 89 -10.87 -8.30 -0.70
C GLY A 89 -10.56 -9.65 -0.07
N GLY A 90 -9.29 -10.05 0.05
CA GLY A 90 -8.93 -11.21 0.87
C GLY A 90 -7.68 -10.94 1.69
N VAL A 91 -7.83 -10.81 3.01
CA VAL A 91 -6.72 -10.94 3.95
C VAL A 91 -6.30 -12.41 3.94
N PRO A 92 -5.06 -12.77 3.55
CA PRO A 92 -4.59 -14.14 3.72
C PRO A 92 -4.29 -14.33 5.21
N GLY A 93 -5.12 -15.10 5.93
CA GLY A 93 -4.83 -15.46 7.32
C GLY A 93 -6.01 -15.74 8.24
N GLY A 94 -7.26 -15.58 7.80
CA GLY A 94 -8.43 -16.03 8.58
C GLY A 94 -8.54 -17.55 8.57
N THR A 95 -7.83 -18.23 9.47
CA THR A 95 -8.22 -19.60 9.85
C THR A 95 -9.46 -19.48 10.73
N ASP A 96 -10.64 -19.64 10.13
CA ASP A 96 -11.85 -19.93 10.87
C ASP A 96 -11.62 -21.22 11.68
N ALA A 97 -11.59 -21.07 13.00
CA ALA A 97 -11.64 -22.16 13.97
C ALA A 97 -13.02 -22.21 14.61
#